data_AF-A0A9P3NVG7-F1
#
_entry.id   AF-A0A9P3NVG7-F1
#
_cell.length_a   1.000
_cell.length_b   1.000
_cell.length_c   1.000
_cell.angle_alpha   90.00
_cell.angle_beta   90.00
_cell.angle_gamma   90.00
#
_symmetry.space_group_name_H-M   'P 1'
#
loop_
_entity.id
_entity.type
_entity.pdbx_description
1 polymer ?
#
loop_
_entity_poly.entity_id
_entity_poly.type
_entity_poly.pdbx_seq_one_letter_code
_entity_poly.pdbx_strand_id
1 'polypeptide(L)'
;MEPAKPALRIFAASDSYGAILRTAMVSYLRSKGIQVEDYGEDKYYTAGERVAKSVAAGRSATDSPPYDTRGLLVCGTGTGVTVFANKIPTVYAVLCDSADVAKNARSINNCNVLCMGQFQTSPEKGQEIVDAWLATDFKAPCPASGNQPWNEEVFNFLTKSVDEMAEIGKPESLQISGAAKPESGVSQEGKAAA
;
A
#
# COMPACT_ATOMS: atom_id res chain seq x y z
N MET A 1 30.12 11.91 -1.06
CA MET A 1 29.21 11.96 -2.22
C MET A 1 27.99 11.14 -1.81
N GLU A 2 26.82 11.75 -1.65
CA GLU A 2 25.61 10.97 -1.34
C GLU A 2 25.37 9.93 -2.44
N PRO A 3 24.96 8.70 -2.09
CA PRO A 3 24.59 7.71 -3.10
C PRO A 3 23.44 8.26 -3.95
N ALA A 4 23.50 8.04 -5.26
CA ALA A 4 22.44 8.47 -6.17
C ALA A 4 21.11 7.81 -5.77
N LYS A 5 20.03 8.59 -5.66
CA LYS A 5 18.68 8.08 -5.37
C LYS A 5 18.31 7.04 -6.45
N PRO A 6 17.84 5.83 -6.06
CA PRO A 6 17.44 4.82 -7.03
C PRO A 6 16.31 5.36 -7.92
N ALA A 7 16.29 4.94 -9.18
CA ALA A 7 15.26 5.37 -10.12
C ALA A 7 13.87 4.87 -9.66
N LEU A 8 12.79 5.60 -9.98
CA LEU A 8 11.44 5.19 -9.56
C LEU A 8 10.79 4.30 -10.62
N ARG A 9 10.23 3.17 -10.19
CA ARG A 9 9.36 2.30 -11.00
C ARG A 9 7.98 2.17 -10.35
N ILE A 10 6.94 2.38 -11.16
CA ILE A 10 5.54 2.27 -10.72
C ILE A 10 4.81 1.18 -11.50
N PHE A 11 4.10 0.31 -10.78
CA PHE A 11 3.14 -0.63 -11.34
C PHE A 11 1.72 -0.07 -11.26
N ALA A 12 1.00 -0.04 -12.37
CA ALA A 12 -0.35 0.52 -12.44
C ALA A 12 -1.37 -0.54 -12.86
N ALA A 13 -2.57 -0.49 -12.27
CA ALA A 13 -3.71 -1.29 -12.72
C ALA A 13 -5.03 -0.63 -12.31
N SER A 14 -6.13 -1.04 -12.94
CA SER A 14 -7.47 -0.68 -12.52
C SER A 14 -8.48 -1.80 -12.71
N ASP A 15 -9.70 -1.60 -12.21
CA ASP A 15 -10.86 -2.21 -12.86
C ASP A 15 -11.41 -1.33 -13.98
N SER A 16 -12.47 -1.79 -14.63
CA SER A 16 -13.10 -1.05 -15.73
C SER A 16 -13.69 0.29 -15.28
N TYR A 17 -14.10 0.43 -14.02
CA TYR A 17 -14.60 1.69 -13.47
C TYR A 17 -13.48 2.70 -13.15
N GLY A 18 -12.22 2.26 -13.08
CA GLY A 18 -11.05 3.12 -12.85
C GLY A 18 -10.20 3.43 -14.09
N ALA A 19 -10.58 2.93 -15.27
CA ALA A 19 -9.74 2.91 -16.46
C ALA A 19 -9.35 4.30 -16.99
N ILE A 20 -10.26 5.27 -16.95
CA ILE A 20 -10.03 6.63 -17.47
C ILE A 20 -8.98 7.35 -16.62
N LEU A 21 -9.19 7.34 -15.30
CA LEU A 21 -8.26 7.98 -14.37
C LEU A 21 -6.91 7.25 -14.35
N ARG A 22 -6.89 5.91 -14.37
CA ARG A 22 -5.63 5.14 -14.50
C ARG A 22 -4.84 5.55 -15.74
N THR A 23 -5.50 5.61 -16.90
CA THR A 23 -4.86 6.00 -18.17
C THR A 23 -4.27 7.41 -18.10
N ALA A 24 -5.02 8.35 -17.51
CA ALA A 24 -4.56 9.73 -17.32
C ALA A 24 -3.33 9.80 -16.41
N MET A 25 -3.35 9.08 -15.28
CA MET A 25 -2.23 9.05 -14.32
C MET A 25 -1.00 8.35 -14.88
N VAL A 26 -1.16 7.25 -15.61
CA VAL A 26 -0.06 6.56 -16.29
C VAL A 26 0.60 7.48 -17.31
N SER A 27 -0.19 8.21 -18.10
CA SER A 27 0.31 9.20 -19.04
C SER A 27 1.07 10.33 -18.34
N TYR A 28 0.53 10.83 -17.23
CA TYR A 28 1.17 11.88 -16.42
C TYR A 28 2.49 11.43 -15.78
N LEU A 29 2.54 10.23 -15.22
CA LEU A 29 3.76 9.67 -14.65
C LEU A 29 4.84 9.48 -15.72
N ARG A 30 4.46 8.97 -16.90
CA ARG A 30 5.38 8.82 -18.03
C ARG A 30 5.90 10.14 -18.56
N SER A 31 5.09 11.20 -18.59
CA SER A 31 5.54 12.54 -19.01
C SER A 31 6.58 13.14 -18.07
N LYS A 32 6.62 12.69 -16.80
CA LYS A 32 7.69 13.01 -15.83
C LYS A 32 8.94 12.12 -15.95
N GLY A 33 8.99 11.24 -16.94
CA GLY A 33 10.11 10.31 -17.14
C GLY A 33 10.14 9.13 -16.16
N ILE A 34 9.05 8.88 -15.42
CA ILE A 34 8.96 7.75 -14.48
C ILE A 34 8.67 6.47 -15.28
N GLN A 35 9.34 5.37 -14.92
CA GLN A 35 9.08 4.07 -15.52
C GLN A 35 7.75 3.52 -15.00
N VAL A 36 6.77 3.33 -15.88
CA VAL A 36 5.45 2.81 -15.52
C VAL A 36 5.11 1.53 -16.29
N GLU A 37 4.96 0.44 -15.55
CA GLU A 37 4.42 -0.83 -16.05
C GLU A 37 2.90 -0.85 -15.79
N ASP A 38 2.12 -0.70 -16.86
CA ASP A 38 0.65 -0.63 -16.80
C ASP A 38 0.07 -2.01 -17.12
N TYR A 39 -0.55 -2.66 -16.13
CA TYR A 39 -1.23 -3.93 -16.28
C TYR A 39 -2.64 -3.80 -16.88
N GLY A 40 -3.13 -2.58 -17.08
CA GLY A 40 -4.45 -2.33 -17.65
C GLY A 40 -5.57 -2.66 -16.68
N GLU A 41 -6.65 -3.24 -17.23
CA GLU A 41 -7.88 -3.52 -16.51
C GLU A 41 -7.99 -5.00 -16.12
N ASP A 42 -8.44 -5.27 -14.90
CA ASP A 42 -8.86 -6.59 -14.45
C ASP A 42 -9.96 -6.43 -13.36
N LYS A 43 -10.43 -7.52 -12.78
CA LYS A 43 -11.26 -7.46 -11.58
C LYS A 43 -10.48 -6.75 -10.48
N TYR A 44 -11.16 -5.87 -9.73
CA TYR A 44 -10.52 -5.02 -8.72
C TYR A 44 -9.63 -5.79 -7.72
N TYR A 45 -9.98 -7.03 -7.36
CA TYR A 45 -9.16 -7.87 -6.50
C TYR A 45 -7.92 -8.43 -7.19
N THR A 46 -8.02 -8.83 -8.46
CA THR A 46 -6.88 -9.31 -9.27
C THR A 46 -5.91 -8.16 -9.54
N ALA A 47 -6.43 -6.99 -9.92
CA ALA A 47 -5.64 -5.78 -10.14
C ALA A 47 -4.87 -5.38 -8.85
N GLY A 48 -5.58 -5.35 -7.72
CA GLY A 48 -4.99 -5.07 -6.42
C GLY A 48 -3.90 -6.06 -6.03
N GLU A 49 -4.17 -7.36 -6.14
CA GLU A 49 -3.19 -8.42 -5.85
C GLU A 49 -1.94 -8.32 -6.76
N ARG A 50 -2.15 -8.13 -8.06
CA ARG A 50 -1.05 -8.13 -9.04
C ARG A 50 -0.08 -6.97 -8.82
N VAL A 51 -0.58 -5.75 -8.66
CA VAL A 51 0.27 -4.58 -8.36
C VAL A 51 0.98 -4.77 -7.03
N ALA A 52 0.26 -5.23 -6.01
CA ALA A 52 0.81 -5.45 -4.67
C ALA A 52 1.95 -6.48 -4.66
N LYS A 53 1.82 -7.60 -5.40
CA LYS A 53 2.91 -8.59 -5.57
C LYS A 53 4.14 -7.99 -6.24
N SER A 54 3.98 -7.20 -7.30
CA SER A 54 5.10 -6.55 -7.98
C SER A 54 5.83 -5.55 -7.08
N VAL A 55 5.09 -4.81 -6.25
CA VAL A 55 5.67 -3.89 -5.25
C VAL A 55 6.41 -4.65 -4.15
N ALA A 56 5.82 -5.69 -3.59
CA ALA A 56 6.46 -6.52 -2.56
C ALA A 56 7.75 -7.19 -3.07
N ALA A 57 7.73 -7.72 -4.29
CA ALA A 57 8.91 -8.32 -4.92
C ALA A 57 10.06 -7.31 -5.10
N GLY A 58 9.76 -6.08 -5.49
CA GLY A 58 10.75 -5.01 -5.62
C GLY A 58 11.36 -4.56 -4.28
N ARG A 59 10.61 -4.64 -3.18
CA ARG A 59 11.10 -4.32 -1.82
C ARG A 59 11.91 -5.44 -1.18
N SER A 60 11.62 -6.70 -1.53
CA SER A 60 12.35 -7.86 -1.02
C SER A 60 13.71 -8.06 -1.72
N ALA A 61 13.98 -7.36 -2.81
CA ALA A 61 15.16 -7.54 -3.62
C ALA A 61 16.32 -6.66 -3.13
N THR A 62 17.25 -7.25 -2.37
CA THR A 62 18.62 -6.75 -2.06
C THR A 62 18.72 -5.52 -1.14
N ASP A 63 19.89 -5.32 -0.52
CA ASP A 63 20.20 -4.15 0.32
C ASP A 63 20.27 -2.82 -0.47
N SER A 64 20.24 -2.88 -1.80
CA SER A 64 20.34 -1.71 -2.68
C SER A 64 19.67 -1.97 -4.03
N PRO A 65 18.32 -2.01 -4.09
CA PRO A 65 17.62 -2.22 -5.33
C PRO A 65 17.91 -1.07 -6.31
N PRO A 66 18.04 -1.35 -7.63
CA PRO A 66 18.27 -0.31 -8.63
C PRO A 66 17.08 0.66 -8.75
N TYR A 67 15.91 0.27 -8.23
CA TYR A 67 14.69 1.07 -8.26
C TYR A 67 13.99 1.16 -6.91
N ASP A 68 13.47 2.35 -6.58
CA ASP A 68 12.35 2.48 -5.65
C ASP A 68 11.10 1.95 -6.36
N THR A 69 10.44 0.96 -5.77
CA THR A 69 9.31 0.27 -6.39
C THR A 69 8.01 0.62 -5.68
N ARG A 70 7.05 1.18 -6.44
CA ARG A 70 5.75 1.61 -5.91
C ARG A 70 4.58 1.20 -6.81
N GLY A 71 3.35 1.38 -6.33
CA GLY A 71 2.13 1.02 -7.04
C GLY A 71 1.14 2.17 -7.18
N LEU A 72 0.34 2.11 -8.24
CA LEU A 72 -0.81 2.96 -8.52
C LEU A 72 -2.02 2.08 -8.81
N LEU A 73 -3.09 2.23 -8.05
CA LEU A 73 -4.33 1.48 -8.24
C LEU A 73 -5.51 2.42 -8.37
N VAL A 74 -6.43 2.11 -9.28
CA VAL A 74 -7.65 2.88 -9.45
C VAL A 74 -8.84 1.94 -9.59
N CYS A 75 -9.96 2.25 -8.93
CA CYS A 75 -11.26 1.69 -9.30
C CYS A 75 -12.34 2.77 -9.19
N GLY A 76 -13.61 2.42 -9.32
CA GLY A 76 -14.71 3.39 -9.19
C GLY A 76 -14.64 4.23 -7.90
N THR A 77 -14.59 3.57 -6.74
CA THR A 77 -14.46 4.23 -5.42
C THR A 77 -13.03 4.24 -4.87
N GLY A 78 -12.14 3.43 -5.43
CA GLY A 78 -10.79 3.18 -4.91
C GLY A 78 -10.72 2.24 -3.70
N THR A 79 -11.86 1.89 -3.07
CA THR A 79 -11.87 1.11 -1.82
C THR A 79 -11.50 -0.35 -2.03
N GLY A 80 -12.07 -1.00 -3.06
CA GLY A 80 -11.86 -2.42 -3.33
C GLY A 80 -10.39 -2.75 -3.60
N VAL A 81 -9.76 -2.06 -4.56
CA VAL A 81 -8.35 -2.27 -4.90
C VAL A 81 -7.43 -2.04 -3.68
N THR A 82 -7.76 -1.06 -2.82
CA THR A 82 -7.02 -0.78 -1.58
C THR A 82 -7.07 -1.95 -0.59
N VAL A 83 -8.27 -2.52 -0.36
CA VAL A 83 -8.43 -3.66 0.56
C VAL A 83 -7.64 -4.87 0.09
N PHE A 84 -7.71 -5.19 -1.20
CA PHE A 84 -7.05 -6.38 -1.73
C PHE A 84 -5.53 -6.23 -1.87
N ALA A 85 -5.02 -5.04 -2.18
CA ALA A 85 -3.59 -4.78 -2.20
C ALA A 85 -2.94 -4.98 -0.83
N ASN A 86 -3.58 -4.51 0.25
CA ASN A 86 -3.08 -4.66 1.62
C ASN A 86 -3.10 -6.11 2.15
N LYS A 87 -3.64 -7.08 1.40
CA LYS A 87 -3.52 -8.50 1.78
C LYS A 87 -2.12 -9.07 1.49
N ILE A 88 -1.31 -8.38 0.71
CA ILE A 88 0.05 -8.79 0.40
C ILE A 88 0.99 -8.20 1.46
N PRO A 89 1.79 -9.03 2.16
CA PRO A 89 2.75 -8.53 3.14
C PRO A 89 3.67 -7.45 2.55
N THR A 90 4.09 -6.49 3.39
CA THR A 90 4.96 -5.35 3.03
C THR A 90 4.35 -4.29 2.11
N VAL A 91 3.08 -4.44 1.73
CA VAL A 91 2.30 -3.45 0.97
C VAL A 91 1.51 -2.57 1.92
N TYR A 92 1.65 -1.26 1.75
CA TYR A 92 0.95 -0.23 2.51
C TYR A 92 0.16 0.62 1.51
N ALA A 93 -1.03 0.12 1.14
CA ALA A 93 -1.88 0.77 0.16
C ALA A 93 -2.87 1.73 0.84
N VAL A 94 -2.99 2.96 0.34
CA VAL A 94 -3.90 3.97 0.92
C VAL A 94 -4.74 4.61 -0.17
N LEU A 95 -6.05 4.66 0.05
CA LEU A 95 -6.98 5.45 -0.76
C LEU A 95 -6.79 6.93 -0.45
N CYS A 96 -6.35 7.69 -1.44
CA CYS A 96 -6.16 9.12 -1.34
C CYS A 96 -7.17 9.85 -2.22
N ASP A 97 -7.87 10.82 -1.64
CA ASP A 97 -8.84 11.67 -2.30
C ASP A 97 -8.42 13.14 -2.34
N SER A 98 -7.20 13.45 -1.88
CA SER A 98 -6.63 14.80 -1.83
C SER A 98 -5.11 14.75 -1.69
N ALA A 99 -4.43 15.82 -2.10
CA ALA A 99 -2.99 15.97 -1.96
C ALA A 99 -2.55 15.89 -0.49
N ASP A 100 -3.34 16.41 0.44
CA ASP A 100 -3.02 16.39 1.87
C ASP A 100 -3.10 14.98 2.47
N VAL A 101 -4.10 14.18 2.06
CA VAL A 101 -4.15 12.75 2.44
C VAL A 101 -2.96 12.00 1.86
N ALA A 102 -2.55 12.30 0.61
CA ALA A 102 -1.39 11.68 -0.01
C ALA A 102 -0.07 11.99 0.72
N LYS A 103 0.13 13.25 1.17
CA LYS A 103 1.28 13.65 2.01
C LYS A 103 1.28 12.89 3.33
N ASN A 104 0.13 12.86 4.02
CA ASN A 104 -0.01 12.14 5.28
C ASN A 104 0.28 10.64 5.10
N ALA A 105 -0.27 10.01 4.05
CA ALA A 105 -0.07 8.60 3.75
C ALA A 105 1.41 8.23 3.52
N ARG A 106 2.16 9.08 2.79
CA ARG A 106 3.60 8.88 2.61
C ARG A 106 4.38 9.09 3.90
N SER A 107 4.12 10.19 4.60
CA SER A 107 4.88 10.59 5.79
C SER A 107 4.69 9.61 6.95
N ILE A 108 3.46 9.15 7.17
CA ILE A 108 3.08 8.38 8.37
C ILE A 108 3.12 6.88 8.09
N ASN A 109 2.60 6.44 6.94
CA ASN A 109 2.42 5.01 6.65
C ASN A 109 3.48 4.45 5.70
N ASN A 110 4.42 5.28 5.23
CA ASN A 110 5.33 4.92 4.16
C ASN A 110 4.57 4.32 2.94
N CYS A 111 3.39 4.86 2.62
CA CYS A 111 2.44 4.34 1.63
C CYS A 111 3.09 4.04 0.28
N ASN A 112 3.34 2.77 -0.04
CA ASN A 112 4.02 2.35 -1.26
C ASN A 112 3.06 2.00 -2.41
N VAL A 113 1.75 2.02 -2.18
CA VAL A 113 0.72 1.87 -3.21
C VAL A 113 -0.33 2.97 -3.06
N LEU A 114 -0.36 3.91 -4.00
CA LEU A 114 -1.37 4.95 -4.07
C LEU A 114 -2.65 4.41 -4.71
N CYS A 115 -3.77 4.50 -4.00
CA CYS A 115 -5.09 4.14 -4.54
C CYS A 115 -5.95 5.39 -4.75
N MET A 116 -6.74 5.42 -5.82
CA MET A 116 -7.70 6.50 -6.12
C MET A 116 -9.06 5.96 -6.58
N GLY A 117 -10.11 6.75 -6.35
CA GLY A 117 -11.46 6.50 -6.83
C GLY A 117 -11.84 7.41 -7.99
N GLN A 118 -12.08 6.84 -9.18
CA GLN A 118 -12.42 7.62 -10.38
C GLN A 118 -13.72 8.42 -10.23
N PHE A 119 -14.70 7.94 -9.47
CA PHE A 119 -15.99 8.64 -9.32
C PHE A 119 -15.89 9.99 -8.61
N GLN A 120 -14.82 10.22 -7.83
CA GLN A 120 -14.64 11.42 -7.00
C GLN A 120 -13.35 12.19 -7.34
N THR A 121 -12.62 11.75 -8.36
CA THR A 121 -11.28 12.27 -8.67
C THR A 121 -11.18 12.59 -10.16
N SER A 122 -11.15 13.88 -10.48
CA SER A 122 -10.84 14.33 -11.84
C SER A 122 -9.36 14.05 -12.17
N PRO A 123 -8.98 13.99 -13.46
CA PRO A 123 -7.58 13.85 -13.86
C PRO A 123 -6.66 14.90 -13.22
N GLU A 124 -7.07 16.18 -13.17
CA GLU A 124 -6.27 17.27 -12.62
C GLU A 124 -6.02 17.06 -11.12
N LYS A 125 -7.09 16.74 -10.38
CA LYS A 125 -7.01 16.39 -8.96
C LYS A 125 -6.14 15.14 -8.74
N GLY A 126 -6.23 14.16 -9.63
CA GLY A 126 -5.37 12.98 -9.61
C GLY A 126 -3.89 13.33 -9.76
N GLN A 127 -3.55 14.29 -10.62
CA GLN A 127 -2.16 14.77 -10.77
C GLN A 127 -1.64 15.41 -9.49
N GLU A 128 -2.45 16.24 -8.82
CA GLU A 128 -2.09 16.85 -7.53
C GLU A 128 -1.83 15.79 -6.45
N ILE A 129 -2.68 14.76 -6.38
CA ILE A 129 -2.52 13.63 -5.46
C ILE A 129 -1.22 12.86 -5.76
N VAL A 130 -0.97 12.55 -7.03
CA VAL A 130 0.25 11.84 -7.47
C VAL A 130 1.49 12.66 -7.14
N ASP A 131 1.51 13.95 -7.43
CA ASP A 131 2.66 14.80 -7.15
C ASP A 131 2.96 14.90 -5.66
N ALA A 132 1.92 15.07 -4.83
CA ALA A 132 2.05 15.05 -3.38
C ALA A 132 2.63 13.73 -2.86
N TRP A 133 2.15 12.59 -3.39
CA TRP A 133 2.64 11.26 -3.02
C TRP A 133 4.08 11.00 -3.50
N LEU A 134 4.47 11.52 -4.66
CA LEU A 134 5.84 11.37 -5.19
C LEU A 134 6.85 12.24 -4.43
N ALA A 135 6.47 13.48 -4.10
CA ALA A 135 7.35 14.45 -3.47
C ALA A 135 7.51 14.24 -1.96
N THR A 136 6.63 13.48 -1.32
CA THR A 136 6.67 13.28 0.12
C THR A 136 7.46 12.02 0.49
N ASP A 137 8.58 12.23 1.18
CA ASP A 137 9.37 11.15 1.76
C ASP A 137 8.75 10.66 3.09
N PHE A 138 9.12 9.43 3.49
CA PHE A 138 8.67 8.89 4.78
C PHE A 138 9.21 9.75 5.94
N LYS A 139 8.36 10.04 6.93
CA LYS A 139 8.64 10.94 8.07
C LYS A 139 8.88 12.42 7.70
N ALA A 140 8.57 12.83 6.48
CA ALA A 140 8.62 14.25 6.11
C ALA A 140 7.51 15.06 6.84
N PRO A 141 7.67 16.38 7.03
CA PRO A 141 6.59 17.24 7.48
C PRO A 141 5.34 17.08 6.59
N CYS A 142 4.16 17.02 7.20
CA CYS A 142 2.90 16.83 6.50
C CYS A 142 1.75 17.56 7.21
N PRO A 143 0.55 17.65 6.63
CA PRO A 143 -0.58 18.32 7.26
C PRO A 143 -0.87 17.84 8.69
N ALA A 144 -0.72 16.54 8.98
CA ALA A 144 -0.94 15.98 10.32
C ALA A 144 0.07 16.48 11.37
N SER A 145 1.27 16.89 10.96
CA SER A 145 2.27 17.51 11.84
C SER A 145 2.17 19.04 11.86
N GLY A 146 1.09 19.63 11.32
CA GLY A 146 1.00 21.08 11.10
C GLY A 146 2.02 21.59 10.08
N ASN A 147 2.47 20.73 9.17
CA ASN A 147 3.58 20.97 8.24
C ASN A 147 4.92 21.31 8.92
N GLN A 148 5.12 20.88 10.17
CA GLN A 148 6.38 21.00 10.90
C GLN A 148 7.10 19.65 10.97
N PRO A 149 8.42 19.64 11.23
CA PRO A 149 9.14 18.40 11.56
C PRO A 149 8.46 17.65 12.71
N TRP A 150 8.44 16.33 12.62
CA TRP A 150 8.00 15.51 13.74
C TRP A 150 8.89 15.76 14.96
N ASN A 151 8.29 15.78 16.14
CA ASN A 151 9.08 15.75 17.37
C ASN A 151 9.86 14.43 17.47
N GLU A 152 10.87 14.39 18.35
CA GLU A 152 11.78 13.26 18.48
C GLU A 152 11.04 11.96 18.81
N GLU A 153 10.02 12.00 19.66
CA GLU A 153 9.22 10.85 20.05
C GLU A 153 8.52 10.21 18.84
N VAL A 154 7.80 11.01 18.04
CA VAL A 154 7.08 10.53 16.86
C VAL A 154 8.05 10.10 15.77
N PHE A 155 9.16 10.81 15.57
CA PHE A 155 10.18 10.42 14.59
C PHE A 155 10.79 9.05 14.93
N ASN A 156 11.08 8.81 16.20
CA ASN A 156 11.61 7.54 16.68
C ASN A 156 10.56 6.42 16.58
N PHE A 157 9.30 6.70 16.89
CA PHE A 157 8.18 5.77 16.67
C PHE A 157 8.09 5.34 15.20
N LEU A 158 8.03 6.29 14.27
CA LEU A 158 7.95 6.00 12.84
C LEU A 158 9.18 5.26 12.31
N THR A 159 10.35 5.49 12.91
CA THR A 159 11.57 4.78 12.50
C THR A 159 11.52 3.32 12.92
N LYS A 160 11.09 3.02 14.14
CA LYS A 160 10.97 1.64 14.66
C LYS A 160 9.81 0.88 14.02
N SER A 161 8.74 1.58 13.63
CA SER A 161 7.55 0.94 13.09
C SER A 161 7.79 0.23 11.76
N VAL A 162 8.84 0.54 10.99
CA VAL A 162 9.11 -0.10 9.69
C VAL A 162 9.29 -1.60 9.85
N ASP A 163 10.04 -2.03 10.87
CA ASP A 163 10.30 -3.44 11.13
C ASP A 163 9.05 -4.11 11.71
N GLU A 164 8.39 -3.47 12.67
CA GLU A 164 7.16 -3.99 13.28
C GLU A 164 6.01 -4.14 12.27
N MET A 165 5.80 -3.16 11.40
CA MET A 165 4.79 -3.20 10.34
C MET A 165 5.07 -4.31 9.31
N ALA A 166 6.34 -4.68 9.10
CA ALA A 166 6.70 -5.75 8.17
C ALA A 166 6.36 -7.14 8.73
N GLU A 167 6.26 -7.29 10.05
CA GLU A 167 5.87 -8.55 10.71
C GLU A 167 4.35 -8.79 10.71
N ILE A 168 3.54 -7.73 10.57
CA ILE A 168 2.08 -7.83 10.57
C ILE A 168 1.60 -8.71 9.41
N GLY A 169 0.83 -9.75 9.73
CA GLY A 169 0.20 -10.65 8.75
C GLY A 169 1.05 -11.86 8.36
N LYS A 170 2.27 -12.01 8.88
CA LYS A 170 3.03 -13.27 8.78
C LYS A 170 2.36 -14.36 9.63
N PRO A 171 2.35 -15.64 9.21
CA PRO A 171 1.70 -16.73 9.96
C PRO A 171 2.07 -16.79 11.44
N GLU A 172 3.33 -16.52 11.78
CA GLU A 172 3.85 -16.51 13.16
C GLU A 172 3.23 -15.39 14.00
N SER A 173 2.95 -14.22 13.39
CA SER A 173 2.30 -13.07 14.04
C SER A 173 0.79 -13.26 14.29
N LEU A 174 0.17 -14.26 13.64
CA LEU A 174 -1.26 -14.55 13.76
C LEU A 174 -1.59 -15.48 14.94
N GLN A 175 -0.58 -15.94 15.68
CA GLN A 175 -0.80 -16.68 16.92
C GLN A 175 -1.33 -15.74 17.99
N ILE A 176 -2.66 -15.73 18.16
CA ILE A 176 -3.30 -15.04 19.27
C ILE A 176 -2.87 -15.73 20.57
N SER A 177 -2.11 -15.04 21.42
CA SER A 177 -1.77 -15.53 22.75
C SER A 177 -3.06 -15.78 23.54
N GLY A 178 -3.44 -17.05 23.72
CA GLY A 178 -4.60 -17.44 24.52
C GLY A 178 -5.74 -18.16 23.80
N ALA A 179 -5.58 -18.61 22.54
CA ALA A 179 -6.54 -19.56 21.97
C ALA A 179 -6.45 -20.91 22.72
N ALA A 180 -7.32 -21.09 23.72
CA ALA A 180 -7.50 -22.36 24.41
C ALA A 180 -7.77 -23.45 23.37
N LYS A 181 -7.02 -24.56 23.45
CA LYS A 181 -7.32 -25.75 22.65
C LYS A 181 -8.78 -26.14 22.91
N PRO A 182 -9.59 -26.46 21.89
CA PRO A 182 -10.88 -27.07 22.14
C PRO A 182 -10.64 -28.38 22.91
N GLU A 183 -11.18 -28.47 24.12
CA GLU A 183 -11.17 -29.71 24.88
C GLU A 183 -11.88 -30.78 24.04
N SER A 184 -11.14 -31.80 23.62
CA SER A 184 -11.70 -33.00 23.00
C SER A 184 -12.38 -33.83 24.08
N GLY A 185 -13.54 -33.37 24.54
CA GLY A 185 -14.40 -34.05 25.49
C GLY A 185 -15.56 -34.76 24.79
N VAL A 186 -15.30 -35.92 24.19
CA VAL A 186 -16.35 -36.95 24.04
C VAL A 186 -15.75 -38.27 24.51
N SER A 187 -15.91 -38.53 25.81
CA SER A 187 -15.74 -39.85 26.40
C SER A 187 -16.80 -40.79 25.80
N GLN A 188 -16.36 -41.79 25.06
CA GLN A 188 -17.14 -43.00 24.86
C GLN A 188 -17.20 -43.79 26.16
N GLU A 189 -18.40 -44.03 26.67
CA GLU A 189 -18.84 -45.14 27.53
C GLU A 189 -20.37 -45.02 27.51
N GLY A 190 -21.18 -45.89 26.90
CA GLY A 190 -21.21 -47.33 27.03
C GLY A 190 -22.25 -47.71 28.10
N LYS A 191 -23.48 -48.08 27.70
CA LYS A 191 -24.27 -49.19 28.28
C LYS A 191 -25.65 -49.36 27.63
N ALA A 192 -25.87 -50.60 27.20
CA ALA A 192 -27.14 -51.18 26.80
C ALA A 192 -28.09 -51.36 28.01
N ALA A 193 -29.40 -51.35 27.77
CA ALA A 193 -30.34 -52.35 28.31
C ALA A 193 -31.75 -52.19 27.71
N ALA A 194 -32.26 -53.32 27.23
CA ALA A 194 -33.66 -53.78 27.09
C ALA A 194 -34.67 -52.92 26.30
#